data_AF-A0A2T6K5Q2-F1
#
_entry.id   AF-A0A2T6K5Q2-F1
#
_cell.length_a   1.000
_cell.length_b   1.000
_cell.length_c   1.000
_cell.angle_alpha   90.00
_cell.angle_beta   90.00
_cell.angle_gamma   90.00
#
_symmetry.space_group_name_H-M   'P 1'
#
loop_
_entity.id
_entity.type
_entity.pdbx_description
1 polymer ?
#
loop_
_entity_poly.entity_id
_entity_poly.type
_entity_poly.pdbx_seq_one_letter_code
_entity_poly.pdbx_strand_id
1 'polypeptide(L)'
;MIVFHFARDLEMFGIWPAGVTSSGMWYYLARLVAGSFLFLAGVSLVLGHRETTNWPAFWPRLVKIVVAALLITVVTYIGFPEVFIYFGILHSIAVCSLIGLMFLRLPAIFAAVAAVGVVKLHQSGFHPLNSVWWGFTGISTKVRPALDYLPLVPWLAPFLAGIAIGKIWQPRATMTGNFQWCLGWAGRHSLAVYLIHQPVLFGLIWIWVFVSG
;
A
#
# COMPACT_ATOMS: atom_id res chain seq x y z
N MET A 1 10.36 -1.87 -3.06
CA MET A 1 9.88 -0.60 -2.51
C MET A 1 11.02 0.40 -2.48
N ILE A 2 12.00 0.22 -1.57
CA ILE A 2 13.24 1.02 -1.48
C ILE A 2 13.91 1.26 -2.84
N VAL A 3 14.15 0.19 -3.63
CA VAL A 3 14.79 0.30 -4.96
C VAL A 3 14.00 1.19 -5.93
N PHE A 4 12.67 1.11 -5.91
CA PHE A 4 11.82 1.94 -6.77
C PHE A 4 11.86 3.41 -6.32
N HIS A 5 11.82 3.66 -5.00
CA HIS A 5 11.90 5.01 -4.46
C HIS A 5 13.28 5.65 -4.66
N PHE A 6 14.36 4.90 -4.51
CA PHE A 6 15.70 5.36 -4.87
C PHE A 6 15.75 5.82 -6.34
N ALA A 7 15.25 5.00 -7.28
CA ALA A 7 15.18 5.39 -8.68
C ALA A 7 14.30 6.64 -8.92
N ARG A 8 13.19 6.78 -8.17
CA ARG A 8 12.30 7.94 -8.28
C ARG A 8 12.96 9.21 -7.75
N ASP A 9 13.71 9.10 -6.67
CA ASP A 9 14.46 10.21 -6.09
C ASP A 9 15.57 10.66 -7.07
N LEU A 10 16.30 9.73 -7.70
CA LEU A 10 17.28 10.09 -8.74
C LEU A 10 16.65 10.89 -9.89
N GLU A 11 15.45 10.52 -10.32
CA GLU A 11 14.69 11.27 -11.32
C GLU A 11 14.26 12.65 -10.79
N MET A 12 13.79 12.73 -9.54
CA MET A 12 13.35 13.97 -8.90
C MET A 12 14.50 14.99 -8.72
N PHE A 13 15.71 14.52 -8.44
CA PHE A 13 16.92 15.34 -8.34
C PHE A 13 17.57 15.66 -9.70
N GLY A 14 16.97 15.22 -10.82
CA GLY A 14 17.49 15.48 -12.16
C GLY A 14 18.72 14.66 -12.55
N ILE A 15 19.10 13.67 -11.74
CA ILE A 15 20.22 12.75 -12.04
C ILE A 15 19.80 11.78 -13.16
N TRP A 16 18.53 11.39 -13.19
CA TRP A 16 17.94 10.58 -14.25
C TRP A 16 16.93 11.37 -15.10
N PRO A 17 16.76 11.00 -16.39
CA PRO A 17 15.76 11.63 -17.25
C PRO A 17 14.34 11.50 -16.69
N ALA A 18 13.55 12.55 -16.82
CA ALA A 18 12.14 12.55 -16.44
C ALA A 18 11.36 11.49 -17.22
N GLY A 19 10.46 10.78 -16.54
CA GLY A 19 9.59 9.74 -17.10
C GLY A 19 10.15 8.31 -17.03
N VAL A 20 11.39 8.11 -16.60
CA VAL A 20 12.00 6.76 -16.47
C VAL A 20 11.22 5.89 -15.49
N THR A 21 10.90 6.41 -14.30
CA THR A 21 10.17 5.63 -13.30
C THR A 21 8.68 5.46 -13.60
N SER A 22 8.15 6.29 -14.51
CA SER A 22 6.77 6.24 -14.97
C SER A 22 6.53 5.25 -16.12
N SER A 23 7.59 4.61 -16.65
CA SER A 23 7.51 3.75 -17.83
C SER A 23 8.27 2.43 -17.67
N GLY A 24 8.08 1.52 -18.62
CA GLY A 24 8.82 0.26 -18.72
C GLY A 24 8.76 -0.60 -17.46
N MET A 25 9.91 -1.13 -17.04
CA MET A 25 10.03 -2.03 -15.89
C MET A 25 9.67 -1.35 -14.56
N TRP A 26 10.00 -0.07 -14.37
CA TRP A 26 9.76 0.66 -13.13
C TRP A 26 8.27 0.83 -12.84
N TYR A 27 7.48 1.10 -13.88
CA TYR A 27 6.03 1.18 -13.81
C TYR A 27 5.39 -0.11 -13.28
N TYR A 28 5.86 -1.28 -13.75
CA TYR A 28 5.36 -2.57 -13.28
C TYR A 28 5.90 -2.92 -11.89
N LEU A 29 7.16 -2.60 -11.60
CA LEU A 29 7.77 -2.80 -10.28
C LEU A 29 7.00 -2.05 -9.19
N ALA A 30 6.64 -0.78 -9.43
CA ALA A 30 5.83 0.02 -8.51
C ALA A 30 4.51 -0.69 -8.19
N ARG A 31 3.83 -1.20 -9.22
CA ARG A 31 2.54 -1.91 -9.06
C ARG A 31 2.66 -3.24 -8.35
N LEU A 32 3.70 -4.01 -8.64
CA LEU A 32 3.97 -5.29 -7.98
C LEU A 32 4.27 -5.09 -6.50
N VAL A 33 5.06 -4.06 -6.17
CA VAL A 33 5.31 -3.66 -4.79
C VAL A 33 4.00 -3.28 -4.11
N ALA A 34 3.26 -2.28 -4.62
CA ALA A 34 1.97 -1.86 -4.08
C ALA A 34 0.99 -3.04 -3.90
N GLY A 35 0.84 -3.87 -4.91
CA GLY A 35 -0.03 -5.04 -4.91
C GLY A 35 0.38 -6.07 -3.86
N SER A 36 1.68 -6.34 -3.72
CA SER A 36 2.17 -7.26 -2.69
C SER A 36 1.95 -6.75 -1.27
N PHE A 37 2.10 -5.45 -1.00
CA PHE A 37 1.80 -4.85 0.31
C PHE A 37 0.32 -5.06 0.68
N LEU A 38 -0.60 -4.77 -0.24
CA LEU A 38 -2.03 -4.95 -0.01
C LEU A 38 -2.42 -6.42 0.10
N PHE A 39 -1.88 -7.27 -0.77
CA PHE A 39 -2.08 -8.72 -0.72
C PHE A 39 -1.64 -9.30 0.63
N LEU A 40 -0.42 -8.98 1.07
CA LEU A 40 0.12 -9.45 2.35
C LEU A 40 -0.64 -8.85 3.54
N ALA A 41 -1.14 -7.62 3.43
CA ALA A 41 -2.02 -7.03 4.44
C ALA A 41 -3.34 -7.82 4.57
N GLY A 42 -3.94 -8.23 3.45
CA GLY A 42 -5.13 -9.09 3.41
C GLY A 42 -4.89 -10.47 4.02
N VAL A 43 -3.78 -11.13 3.66
CA VAL A 43 -3.36 -12.40 4.29
C VAL A 43 -3.18 -12.20 5.80
N SER A 44 -2.46 -11.15 6.21
CA SER A 44 -2.20 -10.84 7.61
C SER A 44 -3.48 -10.59 8.42
N LEU A 45 -4.53 -10.05 7.79
CA LEU A 45 -5.83 -9.84 8.43
C LEU A 45 -6.46 -11.18 8.80
N VAL A 46 -6.44 -12.16 7.89
CA VAL A 46 -6.96 -13.51 8.15
C VAL A 46 -6.15 -14.21 9.23
N LEU A 47 -4.82 -14.11 9.16
CA LEU A 47 -3.91 -14.72 10.14
C LEU A 47 -4.13 -14.17 11.56
N GLY A 48 -4.45 -12.89 11.69
CA GLY A 48 -4.73 -12.25 12.98
C GLY A 48 -6.09 -12.62 13.60
N HIS A 49 -7.01 -13.22 12.84
CA HIS A 49 -8.38 -13.52 13.26
C HIS A 49 -8.76 -15.01 13.03
N ARG A 50 -7.78 -15.93 13.12
CA ARG A 50 -7.95 -17.34 12.75
C ARG A 50 -9.04 -18.07 13.54
N GLU A 51 -9.07 -17.92 14.86
CA GLU A 51 -9.99 -18.68 15.72
C GLU A 51 -11.16 -17.83 16.20
N THR A 52 -10.88 -16.57 16.54
CA THR A 52 -11.88 -15.59 16.97
C THR A 52 -11.55 -14.21 16.40
N THR A 53 -12.55 -13.33 16.38
CA THR A 53 -12.30 -11.95 15.97
C THR A 53 -11.48 -11.24 17.05
N ASN A 54 -10.15 -11.18 16.88
CA ASN A 54 -9.22 -10.60 17.85
C ASN A 54 -9.18 -9.06 17.76
N TRP A 55 -10.24 -8.42 18.23
CA TRP A 55 -10.34 -6.96 18.32
C TRP A 55 -9.20 -6.29 19.08
N PRO A 56 -8.70 -6.84 20.22
CA PRO A 56 -7.57 -6.25 20.93
C PRO A 56 -6.29 -6.19 20.10
N ALA A 57 -6.07 -7.12 19.16
CA ALA A 57 -4.93 -7.06 18.25
C ALA A 57 -5.19 -6.17 17.02
N PHE A 58 -6.44 -6.11 16.54
CA PHE A 58 -6.81 -5.36 15.34
C PHE A 58 -6.73 -3.85 15.53
N TRP A 59 -7.40 -3.30 16.56
CA TRP A 59 -7.54 -1.86 16.72
C TRP A 59 -6.21 -1.12 16.94
N PRO A 60 -5.29 -1.57 17.81
CA PRO A 60 -4.01 -0.89 17.97
C PRO A 60 -3.17 -0.87 16.69
N ARG A 61 -3.26 -1.93 15.87
CA ARG A 61 -2.59 -1.96 14.57
C ARG A 61 -3.23 -0.97 13.60
N LEU A 62 -4.55 -0.95 13.50
CA LEU A 62 -5.25 -0.03 12.60
C LEU A 62 -4.99 1.42 12.99
N VAL A 63 -5.06 1.76 14.28
CA VAL A 63 -4.75 3.11 14.79
C VAL A 63 -3.33 3.53 14.41
N LYS A 64 -2.33 2.65 14.60
CA LYS A 64 -0.95 2.94 14.18
C LYS A 64 -0.85 3.25 12.68
N ILE A 65 -1.54 2.49 11.83
CA ILE A 65 -1.54 2.71 10.37
C ILE A 65 -2.24 4.04 10.03
N VAL A 66 -3.38 4.34 10.64
CA VAL A 66 -4.12 5.58 10.42
C VAL A 66 -3.31 6.80 10.87
N VAL A 67 -2.71 6.76 12.06
CA VAL A 67 -1.85 7.83 12.56
C VAL A 67 -0.65 8.04 11.63
N ALA A 68 0.01 6.96 11.19
CA ALA A 68 1.10 7.04 10.24
C ALA A 68 0.66 7.63 8.89
N ALA A 69 -0.51 7.24 8.38
CA ALA A 69 -1.08 7.77 7.14
C ALA A 69 -1.33 9.28 7.25
N LEU A 70 -1.97 9.73 8.32
CA LEU A 70 -2.24 11.15 8.59
C LEU A 70 -0.96 11.95 8.76
N LEU A 71 0.04 11.40 9.45
CA LEU A 71 1.34 12.05 9.61
C LEU A 71 2.02 12.28 8.25
N ILE A 72 2.00 11.28 7.36
CA ILE A 72 2.53 11.42 6.00
C ILE A 72 1.78 12.51 5.24
N THR A 73 0.44 12.55 5.33
CA THR A 73 -0.37 13.60 4.70
C THR A 73 0.05 14.98 5.20
N VAL A 74 0.21 15.18 6.50
CA VAL A 74 0.63 16.47 7.09
C VAL A 74 2.03 16.85 6.64
N VAL A 75 3.01 15.95 6.76
CA VAL A 75 4.40 16.22 6.40
C VAL A 75 4.54 16.54 4.91
N THR A 76 3.88 15.78 4.04
CA THR A 76 3.90 16.03 2.60
C THR A 76 3.08 17.25 2.19
N TYR A 77 2.04 17.62 2.94
CA TYR A 77 1.31 18.86 2.71
C TYR A 77 2.17 20.10 2.99
N ILE A 78 2.99 20.05 4.05
CA ILE A 78 3.92 21.14 4.37
C ILE A 78 5.06 21.23 3.34
N GLY A 79 5.63 20.09 2.95
CA GLY A 79 6.78 20.06 2.03
C GLY A 79 6.42 20.22 0.55
N PHE A 80 5.28 19.67 0.13
CA PHE A 80 4.85 19.58 -1.27
C PHE A 80 3.32 19.80 -1.41
N PRO A 81 2.81 21.02 -1.10
CA PRO A 81 1.38 21.29 -0.97
C PRO A 81 0.55 20.98 -2.24
N GLU A 82 1.14 21.09 -3.43
CA GLU A 82 0.47 20.83 -4.70
C GLU A 82 0.30 19.33 -5.02
N VAL A 83 1.11 18.47 -4.40
CA VAL A 83 1.17 17.02 -4.68
C VAL A 83 1.21 16.18 -3.40
N PHE A 84 0.67 16.70 -2.30
CA PHE A 84 0.68 16.00 -1.02
C PHE A 84 -0.09 14.67 -1.07
N ILE A 85 0.26 13.76 -0.17
CA ILE A 85 -0.32 12.41 -0.13
C ILE A 85 -1.66 12.46 0.60
N TYR A 86 -2.74 12.64 -0.14
CA TYR A 86 -4.11 12.58 0.42
C TYR A 86 -4.68 11.16 0.49
N PHE A 87 -4.22 10.23 -0.35
CA PHE A 87 -4.66 8.83 -0.33
C PHE A 87 -3.60 7.87 -0.90
N GLY A 88 -2.54 7.64 -0.12
CA GLY A 88 -1.47 6.69 -0.43
C GLY A 88 -1.71 5.26 0.08
N ILE A 89 -0.69 4.40 -0.01
CA ILE A 89 -0.77 2.98 0.39
C ILE A 89 -1.24 2.76 1.84
N LEU A 90 -0.83 3.58 2.82
CA LEU A 90 -1.27 3.40 4.22
C LEU A 90 -2.77 3.72 4.40
N HIS A 91 -3.28 4.74 3.71
CA HIS A 91 -4.71 5.05 3.69
C HIS A 91 -5.49 3.88 3.08
N SER A 92 -5.00 3.37 1.95
CA SER A 92 -5.59 2.23 1.26
C SER A 92 -5.61 0.97 2.14
N ILE A 93 -4.50 0.64 2.82
CA ILE A 93 -4.43 -0.48 3.77
C ILE A 93 -5.44 -0.29 4.91
N ALA A 94 -5.58 0.91 5.48
CA ALA A 94 -6.52 1.16 6.57
C ALA A 94 -7.98 0.91 6.13
N VAL A 95 -8.39 1.49 5.00
CA VAL A 95 -9.76 1.32 4.48
C VAL A 95 -10.01 -0.11 4.01
N CYS A 96 -9.06 -0.72 3.30
CA CYS A 96 -9.17 -2.12 2.89
C CYS A 96 -9.26 -3.05 4.10
N SER A 97 -8.55 -2.76 5.20
CA SER A 97 -8.62 -3.56 6.42
C SER A 97 -10.02 -3.53 7.04
N LEU A 98 -10.67 -2.36 7.07
CA LEU A 98 -12.05 -2.23 7.54
C LEU A 98 -13.02 -2.99 6.63
N ILE A 99 -12.91 -2.83 5.31
CA ILE A 99 -13.72 -3.57 4.33
C ILE A 99 -13.50 -5.08 4.48
N GLY A 100 -12.25 -5.50 4.67
CA GLY A 100 -11.84 -6.88 4.83
C GLY A 100 -12.47 -7.60 6.00
N LEU A 101 -12.84 -6.88 7.07
CA LEU A 101 -13.55 -7.46 8.22
C LEU A 101 -14.86 -8.14 7.80
N MET A 102 -15.59 -7.57 6.83
CA MET A 102 -16.84 -8.15 6.32
C MET A 102 -16.60 -9.52 5.66
N PHE A 103 -15.41 -9.71 5.07
CA PHE A 103 -15.05 -10.94 4.41
C PHE A 103 -14.47 -11.98 5.36
N LEU A 104 -14.16 -11.66 6.62
CA LEU A 104 -13.52 -12.61 7.55
C LEU A 104 -14.44 -13.78 7.93
N ARG A 105 -15.75 -13.59 8.00
CA ARG A 105 -16.71 -14.66 8.31
C ARG A 105 -17.28 -15.39 7.09
N LEU A 106 -17.11 -14.81 5.89
CA LEU A 106 -17.59 -15.40 4.65
C LEU A 106 -16.63 -16.48 4.13
N PRO A 107 -17.09 -17.50 3.40
CA PRO A 107 -16.22 -18.43 2.67
C PRO A 107 -15.24 -17.70 1.73
N ALA A 108 -14.06 -18.30 1.49
CA ALA A 108 -12.99 -17.68 0.68
C ALA A 108 -13.45 -17.26 -0.73
N ILE A 109 -14.42 -17.99 -1.30
CA ILE A 109 -14.99 -17.69 -2.63
C ILE A 109 -15.61 -16.29 -2.70
N PHE A 110 -16.22 -15.78 -1.63
CA PHE A 110 -16.82 -14.43 -1.64
C PHE A 110 -15.75 -13.35 -1.78
N ALA A 111 -14.61 -13.51 -1.09
CA ALA A 111 -13.49 -12.59 -1.23
C ALA A 111 -12.86 -12.69 -2.63
N ALA A 112 -12.75 -13.91 -3.20
CA ALA A 112 -12.24 -14.11 -4.55
C ALA A 112 -13.16 -13.48 -5.62
N VAL A 113 -14.47 -13.71 -5.53
CA VAL A 113 -15.47 -13.12 -6.45
C VAL A 113 -15.48 -11.61 -6.32
N ALA A 114 -15.42 -11.07 -5.10
CA ALA A 114 -15.33 -9.62 -4.89
C ALA A 114 -14.03 -9.03 -5.46
N ALA A 115 -12.89 -9.72 -5.34
CA ALA A 115 -11.64 -9.30 -5.97
C ALA A 115 -11.76 -9.23 -7.50
N VAL A 116 -12.35 -10.25 -8.13
CA VAL A 116 -12.63 -10.24 -9.58
C VAL A 116 -13.60 -9.11 -9.93
N GLY A 117 -14.64 -8.90 -9.12
CA GLY A 117 -15.61 -7.82 -9.30
C GLY A 117 -14.97 -6.44 -9.27
N VAL A 118 -14.03 -6.18 -8.37
CA VAL A 118 -13.26 -4.91 -8.30
C VAL A 118 -12.44 -4.70 -9.57
N VAL A 119 -11.77 -5.75 -10.08
CA VAL A 119 -11.02 -5.66 -11.34
C VAL A 119 -11.96 -5.37 -12.51
N LYS A 120 -13.11 -6.04 -12.58
CA LYS A 120 -14.11 -5.82 -13.63
C LYS A 120 -14.72 -4.42 -13.56
N LEU A 121 -14.96 -3.90 -12.35
CA LEU A 121 -15.42 -2.53 -12.14
C LEU A 121 -14.39 -1.50 -12.63
N HIS A 122 -13.10 -1.74 -12.40
CA HIS A 122 -12.05 -0.87 -12.93
C HIS A 122 -12.01 -0.91 -14.47
N GLN A 123 -12.12 -2.10 -15.06
CA GLN A 123 -12.07 -2.31 -16.50
C GLN A 123 -13.29 -1.77 -17.25
N SER A 124 -14.45 -1.65 -16.59
CA SER A 124 -15.67 -1.16 -17.23
C SER A 124 -15.64 0.35 -17.52
N GLY A 125 -14.70 1.09 -16.92
CA GLY A 125 -14.67 2.56 -17.01
C GLY A 125 -15.88 3.21 -16.33
N PHE A 126 -16.57 2.50 -15.44
CA PHE A 126 -17.75 3.02 -14.75
C PHE A 126 -17.32 3.99 -13.65
N HIS A 127 -17.55 5.28 -13.87
CA HIS A 127 -17.18 6.36 -12.96
C HIS A 127 -18.40 7.19 -12.50
N PRO A 128 -19.26 6.64 -11.63
CA PRO A 128 -20.49 7.32 -11.21
C PRO A 128 -20.22 8.54 -10.31
N LEU A 129 -19.06 8.59 -9.65
CA LEU A 129 -18.72 9.62 -8.66
C LEU A 129 -17.80 10.69 -9.26
N ASN A 130 -18.35 11.59 -10.08
CA ASN A 130 -17.58 12.61 -10.80
C ASN A 130 -17.25 13.87 -9.96
N SER A 131 -16.58 13.68 -8.83
CA SER A 131 -16.11 14.77 -7.96
C SER A 131 -14.78 14.44 -7.29
N VAL A 132 -13.97 15.46 -7.07
CA VAL A 132 -12.64 15.36 -6.45
C VAL A 132 -12.70 14.72 -5.06
N TRP A 133 -13.78 14.93 -4.32
CA TRP A 133 -14.01 14.33 -3.00
C TRP A 133 -14.08 12.80 -3.04
N TRP A 134 -14.42 12.23 -4.19
CA TRP A 134 -14.49 10.79 -4.39
C TRP A 134 -13.24 10.21 -5.05
N GLY A 135 -12.19 11.01 -5.25
CA GLY A 135 -10.94 10.55 -5.86
C GLY A 135 -10.40 9.28 -5.21
N PHE A 136 -10.38 9.22 -3.88
CA PHE A 136 -9.89 8.08 -3.10
C PHE A 136 -10.55 6.73 -3.45
N THR A 137 -11.76 6.73 -4.01
CA THR A 137 -12.48 5.50 -4.37
C THR A 137 -11.92 4.84 -5.63
N GLY A 138 -11.26 5.59 -6.52
CA GLY A 138 -10.81 5.11 -7.84
C GLY A 138 -11.92 4.99 -8.89
N ILE A 139 -13.16 5.34 -8.54
CA ILE A 139 -14.30 5.40 -9.46
C ILE A 139 -14.74 6.84 -9.74
N SER A 140 -13.83 7.79 -9.53
CA SER A 140 -13.96 9.18 -9.96
C SER A 140 -13.02 9.48 -11.13
N THR A 141 -13.49 10.25 -12.10
CA THR A 141 -12.63 10.80 -13.16
C THR A 141 -11.85 12.04 -12.70
N LYS A 142 -12.21 12.65 -11.56
CA LYS A 142 -11.54 13.84 -11.02
C LYS A 142 -10.61 13.45 -9.89
N VAL A 143 -9.31 13.44 -10.17
CA VAL A 143 -8.25 13.01 -9.25
C VAL A 143 -7.26 14.16 -9.05
N ARG A 144 -6.89 14.44 -7.79
CA ARG A 144 -5.82 15.41 -7.51
C ARG A 144 -4.45 14.76 -7.75
N PRO A 145 -3.47 15.49 -8.30
CA PRO A 145 -2.08 15.06 -8.28
C PRO A 145 -1.62 14.73 -6.86
N ALA A 146 -0.80 13.69 -6.71
CA ALA A 146 -0.19 13.31 -5.44
C ALA A 146 1.11 12.52 -5.66
N LEU A 147 2.04 12.63 -4.72
CA LEU A 147 3.31 11.89 -4.70
C LEU A 147 3.12 10.38 -4.59
N ASP A 148 2.09 9.96 -3.86
CA ASP A 148 1.61 8.58 -3.79
C ASP A 148 0.07 8.58 -3.86
N TYR A 149 -0.48 7.77 -4.75
CA TYR A 149 -1.92 7.69 -4.97
C TYR A 149 -2.35 6.25 -5.25
N LEU A 150 -3.01 5.65 -4.26
CA LEU A 150 -3.46 4.25 -4.28
C LEU A 150 -4.96 4.18 -3.93
N PRO A 151 -5.85 4.53 -4.88
CA PRO A 151 -7.30 4.53 -4.64
C PRO A 151 -7.84 3.14 -4.30
N LEU A 152 -9.06 3.04 -3.79
CA LEU A 152 -9.66 1.73 -3.48
C LEU A 152 -9.83 0.84 -4.69
N VAL A 153 -10.31 1.36 -5.83
CA VAL A 153 -10.39 0.60 -7.08
C VAL A 153 -9.20 0.98 -7.95
N PRO A 154 -8.38 0.03 -8.44
CA PRO A 154 -8.52 -1.43 -8.35
C PRO A 154 -7.84 -2.09 -7.13
N TRP A 155 -7.18 -1.33 -6.25
CA TRP A 155 -6.26 -1.86 -5.24
C TRP A 155 -6.88 -2.71 -4.11
N LEU A 156 -8.19 -2.62 -3.92
CA LEU A 156 -8.94 -3.53 -3.06
C LEU A 156 -8.87 -4.98 -3.57
N ALA A 157 -8.71 -5.19 -4.88
CA ALA A 157 -8.65 -6.52 -5.47
C ALA A 157 -7.47 -7.37 -4.94
N PRO A 158 -6.20 -6.93 -4.99
CA PRO A 158 -5.10 -7.71 -4.42
C PRO A 158 -5.27 -7.92 -2.91
N PHE A 159 -5.84 -6.96 -2.17
CA PHE A 159 -6.13 -7.15 -0.75
C PHE A 159 -7.15 -8.28 -0.50
N LEU A 160 -8.27 -8.29 -1.22
CA LEU A 160 -9.30 -9.33 -1.14
C LEU A 160 -8.79 -10.69 -1.64
N ALA A 161 -7.94 -10.71 -2.67
CA ALA A 161 -7.24 -11.92 -3.11
C ALA A 161 -6.34 -12.47 -1.99
N GLY A 162 -5.68 -11.59 -1.24
CA GLY A 162 -4.92 -11.94 -0.04
C GLY A 162 -5.79 -12.58 1.05
N ILE A 163 -7.01 -12.07 1.28
CA ILE A 163 -7.98 -12.70 2.18
C ILE A 163 -8.38 -14.09 1.67
N ALA A 164 -8.75 -14.21 0.39
CA ALA A 164 -9.18 -15.47 -0.20
C ALA A 164 -8.09 -16.54 -0.07
N ILE A 165 -6.85 -16.21 -0.47
CA ILE A 165 -5.71 -17.11 -0.37
C ILE A 165 -5.37 -17.40 1.09
N GLY A 166 -5.34 -16.41 1.99
CA GLY A 166 -5.03 -16.61 3.40
C GLY A 166 -6.04 -17.51 4.14
N LYS A 167 -7.26 -17.64 3.62
CA LYS A 167 -8.28 -18.55 4.14
C LYS A 167 -8.10 -19.99 3.65
N ILE A 168 -7.74 -20.16 2.38
CA ILE A 168 -7.52 -21.48 1.76
C ILE A 168 -6.18 -22.05 2.24
N TRP A 169 -5.14 -21.24 2.06
CA TRP A 169 -3.79 -21.54 2.50
C TRP A 169 -3.57 -20.85 3.85
N GLN A 170 -3.60 -21.65 4.91
CA GLN A 170 -3.22 -21.19 6.24
C GLN A 170 -1.74 -21.53 6.48
N PRO A 171 -0.79 -20.71 6.00
CA PRO A 171 0.62 -20.98 6.18
C PRO A 171 0.88 -21.16 7.68
N ARG A 172 1.31 -22.37 8.06
CA ARG A 172 1.95 -22.59 9.35
C ARG A 172 3.42 -22.25 9.13
N ALA A 173 4.04 -21.60 10.11
CA ALA A 173 5.48 -21.40 10.04
C ALA A 173 6.16 -22.77 10.10
N THR A 174 6.55 -23.30 8.94
CA THR A 174 7.23 -24.59 8.79
C THR A 174 8.73 -24.45 8.68
N MET A 175 9.22 -23.25 8.34
CA MET A 175 10.66 -22.96 8.29
C MET A 175 11.17 -22.71 9.70
N THR A 176 12.23 -23.40 10.10
CA THR A 176 12.95 -23.18 11.36
C THR A 176 14.34 -22.57 11.07
N GLY A 177 14.84 -21.70 11.96
CA GLY A 177 16.19 -21.13 11.90
C GLY A 177 16.27 -19.62 11.61
N ASN A 178 17.51 -19.14 11.42
CA ASN A 178 17.85 -17.70 11.34
C ASN A 178 17.10 -16.94 10.23
N PHE A 179 16.81 -17.60 9.11
CA PHE A 179 16.10 -16.98 8.00
C PHE A 179 14.65 -16.62 8.34
N GLN A 180 13.95 -17.48 9.08
CA GLN A 180 12.60 -17.19 9.58
C GLN A 180 12.63 -16.04 10.59
N TRP A 181 13.67 -15.98 11.43
CA TRP A 181 13.83 -14.89 12.38
C TRP A 181 14.02 -13.55 11.67
N CYS A 182 14.88 -13.49 10.64
CA CYS A 182 15.10 -12.30 9.82
C CYS A 182 13.81 -11.85 9.10
N LEU A 183 13.10 -12.78 8.45
CA LEU A 183 11.81 -12.49 7.79
C LEU A 183 10.74 -12.02 8.79
N GLY A 184 10.67 -12.68 9.95
CA GLY A 184 9.75 -12.30 11.02
C GLY A 184 10.07 -10.93 11.60
N TRP A 185 11.35 -10.60 11.76
CA TRP A 185 11.82 -9.28 12.19
C TRP A 185 11.45 -8.21 11.17
N ALA A 186 11.78 -8.43 9.89
CA ALA A 186 11.45 -7.52 8.80
C ALA A 186 9.94 -7.29 8.69
N GLY A 187 9.14 -8.34 8.87
CA GLY A 187 7.67 -8.24 8.91
C GLY A 187 7.17 -7.43 10.11
N ARG A 188 7.69 -7.67 11.32
CA ARG A 188 7.31 -6.96 12.55
C ARG A 188 7.66 -5.47 12.51
N HIS A 189 8.74 -5.11 11.82
CA HIS A 189 9.22 -3.73 11.68
C HIS A 189 8.89 -3.11 10.31
N SER A 190 8.06 -3.77 9.50
CA SER A 190 7.72 -3.33 8.13
C SER A 190 7.19 -1.90 8.06
N LEU A 191 6.35 -1.47 9.01
CA LEU A 191 5.84 -0.10 9.07
C LEU A 191 6.97 0.92 9.33
N ALA A 192 7.91 0.60 10.23
CA ALA A 192 9.04 1.47 10.51
C ALA A 192 9.97 1.58 9.29
N VAL A 193 10.29 0.46 8.65
CA VAL A 193 11.07 0.43 7.40
C VAL A 193 10.35 1.26 6.32
N TYR A 194 9.04 1.10 6.18
CA TYR A 194 8.23 1.87 5.24
C TYR A 194 8.26 3.38 5.53
N LEU A 195 8.21 3.82 6.79
CA LEU A 195 8.23 5.24 7.13
C LEU A 195 9.62 5.87 7.01
N ILE A 196 10.67 5.14 7.40
CA ILE A 196 12.03 5.68 7.53
C ILE A 196 12.76 5.71 6.19
N HIS A 197 12.52 4.74 5.31
CA HIS A 197 13.34 4.64 4.10
C HIS A 197 13.22 5.88 3.20
N GLN A 198 12.04 6.50 3.03
CA GLN A 198 11.89 7.63 2.10
C GLN A 198 12.60 8.90 2.59
N PRO A 199 12.44 9.36 3.84
CA PRO A 199 13.23 10.48 4.36
C PRO A 199 14.74 10.23 4.31
N VAL A 200 15.17 8.99 4.58
CA VAL A 200 16.60 8.64 4.56
C VAL A 200 17.14 8.66 3.12
N LEU A 201 16.47 8.00 2.16
CA LEU A 201 16.90 7.99 0.76
C LEU A 201 16.93 9.40 0.19
N PHE A 202 15.85 10.16 0.37
CA PHE A 202 15.75 11.53 -0.09
C PHE A 202 16.85 12.40 0.51
N GLY A 203 17.07 12.31 1.84
CA GLY A 203 18.11 13.07 2.54
C GLY A 203 19.52 12.71 2.08
N LEU A 204 19.82 11.43 1.86
CA LEU A 204 21.13 10.99 1.37
C LEU A 204 21.42 11.51 -0.05
N ILE A 205 20.44 11.43 -0.95
CA ILE A 205 20.61 11.95 -2.32
C ILE A 205 20.71 13.48 -2.29
N TRP A 206 19.91 14.15 -1.47
CA TRP A 206 19.98 15.60 -1.29
C TRP A 206 21.38 16.05 -0.83
N ILE A 207 21.95 15.39 0.19
CA ILE A 207 23.30 15.68 0.68
C ILE A 207 24.33 15.44 -0.43
N TRP A 208 24.22 14.34 -1.16
CA TRP A 208 25.15 14.01 -2.23
C TRP A 208 25.12 15.08 -3.33
N VAL A 209 23.93 15.45 -3.82
CA VAL A 209 23.75 16.51 -4.83
C VAL A 209 24.35 17.82 -4.33
N PHE A 210 24.05 18.21 -3.09
CA PHE A 210 24.54 19.45 -2.48
C PHE A 210 26.07 19.52 -2.36
N VAL A 211 26.73 18.40 -2.08
CA VAL A 211 28.20 18.34 -1.96
C VAL A 211 28.88 18.22 -3.34
N SER A 212 28.21 17.64 -4.33
CA SER A 212 28.76 17.41 -5.68
C SER A 212 28.56 18.57 -6.66
N GLY A 213 27.65 19.50 -6.35
CA GLY A 213 27.36 20.70 -7.15
C GLY A 213 28.15 21.91 -6.68
#